data_AF-A0AAW1U384-F1
#
_entry.id   AF-A0AAW1U384-F1
#
_cell.length_a   1.000
_cell.length_b   1.000
_cell.length_c   1.000
_cell.angle_alpha   90.00
_cell.angle_beta   90.00
_cell.angle_gamma   90.00
#
_symmetry.space_group_name_H-M   'P 1'
#
loop_
_entity.id
_entity.type
_entity.pdbx_description
1 polymer ?
#
loop_
_entity_poly.entity_id
_entity_poly.type
_entity_poly.pdbx_seq_one_letter_code
_entity_poly.pdbx_strand_id
1 'polypeptide(L)'
;MECDRNMAYLNQKTRIELPEEWAEYARGARQRPNPFNVIECSQDEFKSWTAFLKPFYKSKCPFPIRLVREFRVQKEYQHLMVYRNFNNSP
;
A
#
# COMPACT_ATOMS: atom_id res chain seq x y z
N MET A 1 -6.24 -17.06 1.08
CA MET A 1 -6.65 -15.64 1.01
C MET A 1 -6.94 -15.35 -0.45
N GLU A 2 -8.21 -15.37 -0.86
CA GLU A 2 -8.55 -14.77 -2.15
C GLU A 2 -8.38 -13.26 -1.99
N CYS A 3 -7.43 -12.66 -2.71
CA CYS A 3 -7.37 -11.21 -2.84
C CYS A 3 -8.71 -10.74 -3.43
N ASP A 4 -9.24 -9.61 -2.94
CA ASP A 4 -10.51 -9.04 -3.39
C ASP A 4 -10.54 -8.96 -4.93
N ARG A 5 -11.27 -9.89 -5.56
CA ARG A 5 -11.40 -10.04 -7.01
C ARG A 5 -11.91 -8.76 -7.66
N ASN A 6 -12.60 -7.92 -6.88
CA ASN A 6 -13.20 -6.68 -7.35
C ASN A 6 -12.19 -5.52 -7.46
N MET A 7 -10.99 -5.67 -6.90
CA MET A 7 -9.91 -4.70 -7.14
C MET A 7 -9.48 -4.68 -8.61
N ALA A 8 -9.77 -5.74 -9.37
CA ALA A 8 -9.55 -5.77 -10.81
C ALA A 8 -10.42 -4.77 -11.59
N TYR A 9 -11.53 -4.29 -11.01
CA TYR A 9 -12.41 -3.29 -11.64
C TYR A 9 -11.89 -1.86 -11.47
N LEU A 10 -10.92 -1.63 -10.59
CA LEU A 10 -10.29 -0.32 -10.39
C LEU A 10 -9.11 -0.15 -11.37
N ASN A 11 -9.23 0.81 -12.28
CA ASN A 11 -8.11 1.25 -13.08
C ASN A 11 -7.16 2.10 -12.23
N GLN A 12 -6.01 1.52 -11.89
CA GLN A 12 -4.97 2.16 -11.08
C GLN A 12 -4.24 3.31 -11.80
N LYS A 13 -4.44 3.48 -13.11
CA LYS A 13 -3.87 4.57 -13.91
C LYS A 13 -4.77 5.81 -13.94
N THR A 14 -5.90 5.78 -13.26
CA THR A 14 -6.82 6.91 -13.20
C THR A 14 -6.13 8.07 -12.48
N ARG A 15 -6.15 9.25 -13.11
CA ARG A 15 -5.62 10.47 -12.50
C ARG A 15 -6.59 10.92 -11.41
N ILE A 16 -6.11 10.99 -10.18
CA ILE A 16 -6.84 11.43 -9.01
C ILE A 16 -5.95 12.41 -8.25
N GLU A 17 -6.49 13.58 -7.93
CA GLU A 17 -5.78 14.66 -7.26
C GLU A 17 -6.22 14.80 -5.80
N LEU A 18 -7.47 14.46 -5.49
CA LEU A 18 -8.04 14.55 -4.14
C LEU A 18 -8.46 13.18 -3.58
N PRO A 19 -8.34 12.95 -2.26
CA PRO A 19 -8.82 11.71 -1.62
C PRO A 19 -10.32 11.45 -1.80
N GLU A 20 -11.14 12.49 -1.92
CA GLU A 20 -12.59 12.36 -2.11
C GLU A 20 -12.94 11.78 -3.50
N GLU A 21 -12.17 12.13 -4.53
CA GLU A 21 -12.33 11.62 -5.89
C GLU A 21 -12.08 10.10 -5.96
N TRP A 22 -11.24 9.56 -5.07
CA TRP A 22 -11.05 8.11 -4.94
C TRP A 22 -12.33 7.40 -4.47
N ALA A 23 -13.10 8.02 -3.58
CA ALA A 23 -14.35 7.44 -3.09
C ALA A 23 -15.41 7.37 -4.20
N GLU A 24 -15.53 8.44 -5.00
CA GLU A 24 -16.42 8.48 -6.16
C GLU A 24 -15.99 7.48 -7.24
N TYR A 25 -14.69 7.42 -7.52
CA TYR A 25 -14.13 6.48 -8.49
C TYR A 25 -14.39 5.02 -8.09
N ALA A 26 -14.14 4.68 -6.82
CA ALA A 26 -14.40 3.35 -6.31
C ALA A 26 -15.90 3.00 -6.32
N ARG A 27 -16.77 3.98 -6.03
CA ARG A 27 -18.23 3.82 -6.11
C ARG A 27 -18.68 3.52 -7.53
N GLY A 28 -18.20 4.25 -8.53
CA GLY A 28 -18.51 4.02 -9.94
C GLY A 28 -17.99 2.67 -10.46
N ALA A 29 -16.73 2.34 -10.17
CA ALA A 29 -16.10 1.11 -10.61
C ALA A 29 -16.78 -0.16 -10.04
N ARG A 30 -17.37 -0.05 -8.85
CA ARG A 30 -18.06 -1.14 -8.16
C ARG A 30 -19.56 -1.23 -8.48
N GLN A 31 -20.10 -0.44 -9.40
CA GLN A 31 -21.52 -0.58 -9.79
C GLN A 31 -21.82 -1.80 -10.68
N ARG A 32 -20.79 -2.47 -11.24
CA ARG A 32 -20.94 -3.61 -12.14
C ARG A 32 -20.02 -4.77 -11.71
N PRO A 33 -20.43 -6.04 -11.82
CA PRO A 33 -21.70 -6.56 -12.35
C PRO A 33 -22.84 -6.65 -11.33
N ASN A 34 -22.59 -6.36 -10.05
CA ASN A 34 -23.60 -6.35 -8.99
C ASN A 34 -23.38 -5.10 -8.13
N PRO A 35 -24.42 -4.28 -7.85
CA PRO A 35 -24.23 -3.05 -7.10
C PRO A 35 -23.85 -3.36 -5.65
N PHE A 36 -22.64 -2.95 -5.25
CA PHE A 36 -22.24 -2.96 -3.85
C PHE A 36 -22.84 -1.74 -3.14
N ASN A 37 -23.30 -1.92 -1.91
CA ASN A 37 -23.59 -0.79 -1.02
C ASN A 37 -22.26 -0.18 -0.58
N VAL A 38 -21.89 0.94 -1.18
CA VAL A 38 -20.76 1.76 -0.72
C VAL A 38 -21.27 2.64 0.41
N ILE A 39 -20.86 2.32 1.63
CA ILE A 39 -21.19 3.06 2.84
C ILE A 39 -19.99 3.97 3.15
N GLU A 40 -20.25 5.26 3.33
CA GLU A 40 -19.22 6.17 3.84
C GLU A 40 -18.97 5.85 5.30
N CYS A 41 -17.72 5.56 5.62
CA CYS A 41 -17.31 5.23 6.98
C CYS A 41 -16.30 6.26 7.47
N SER A 42 -16.46 6.70 8.72
CA SER A 42 -15.48 7.57 9.38
C SER A 42 -14.25 6.75 9.77
N GLN A 43 -13.07 7.39 9.78
CA GLN A 43 -11.85 6.73 10.26
C GLN A 43 -11.98 6.27 11.72
N ASP A 44 -12.80 6.96 12.51
CA ASP A 44 -13.09 6.61 13.91
C ASP A 44 -13.83 5.25 14.03
N GLU A 45 -14.53 4.84 12.98
CA GLU A 45 -15.24 3.55 12.92
C GLU A 45 -14.26 2.39 12.65
N PHE A 46 -13.11 2.69 12.05
CA PHE A 46 -12.04 1.73 11.83
C PHE A 46 -11.03 1.81 12.97
N LYS A 47 -11.26 1.00 14.01
CA LYS A 47 -10.27 0.82 15.07
C LYS A 47 -8.95 0.35 14.47
N SER A 48 -7.83 0.94 14.88
CA SER A 48 -6.51 0.45 14.49
C SER A 48 -6.31 -0.96 15.05
N TRP A 49 -6.42 -1.96 14.17
CA TRP A 49 -6.14 -3.36 14.50
C TRP A 49 -4.63 -3.61 14.66
N THR A 50 -3.78 -2.62 14.37
CA THR A 50 -2.33 -2.75 14.44
C THR A 50 -1.87 -3.19 15.84
N ALA A 51 -2.43 -2.60 16.90
CA ALA A 51 -2.10 -2.98 18.27
C ALA A 51 -2.65 -4.36 18.64
N PHE A 52 -3.88 -4.67 18.21
CA PHE A 52 -4.52 -5.97 18.44
C PHE A 52 -3.79 -7.12 17.74
N LEU A 53 -3.30 -6.88 16.51
CA LEU A 53 -2.63 -7.88 15.70
C LEU A 53 -1.13 -8.01 16.03
N LYS A 54 -0.54 -7.03 16.72
CA LYS A 54 0.89 -7.00 17.08
C LYS A 54 1.39 -8.28 17.76
N PRO A 55 0.65 -8.91 18.71
CA PRO A 55 1.10 -10.15 19.35
C PRO A 55 1.14 -11.35 18.39
N PHE A 56 0.36 -11.33 17.32
CA PHE A 56 0.25 -12.44 16.36
C PHE A 56 1.33 -12.39 15.27
N TYR A 57 1.89 -11.22 14.99
CA TYR A 57 2.96 -11.06 14.00
C TYR A 57 4.35 -11.18 14.64
N LYS A 58 5.22 -11.98 14.01
CA LYS A 58 6.64 -12.05 14.41
C LYS A 58 7.33 -10.74 14.05
N SER A 59 8.08 -10.18 15.00
CA SER A 59 8.87 -8.96 14.79
C SER A 59 9.90 -9.10 13.67
N LYS A 60 10.43 -10.32 13.47
CA LYS A 60 11.36 -10.65 12.39
C LYS A 60 10.68 -11.54 11.37
N CYS A 61 10.84 -11.17 10.10
CA CYS A 61 10.36 -11.95 8.97
C CYS A 61 11.02 -13.35 8.96
N PRO A 62 10.25 -14.46 8.98
CA PRO A 62 10.80 -15.82 9.10
C PRO A 62 11.40 -16.35 7.79
N PHE A 63 11.24 -15.64 6.68
CA PHE A 63 11.78 -16.00 5.38
C PHE A 63 12.82 -14.96 4.91
N PRO A 64 13.80 -15.37 4.09
CA PRO A 64 14.81 -14.46 3.57
C PRO A 64 14.13 -13.39 2.72
N ILE A 65 14.29 -12.14 3.14
CA ILE A 65 13.79 -10.98 2.42
C ILE A 65 14.86 -10.58 1.39
N ARG A 66 14.41 -10.12 0.22
CA ARG A 66 15.33 -9.57 -0.79
C ARG A 66 15.98 -8.31 -0.22
N LEU A 67 17.32 -8.26 -0.24
CA LEU A 67 18.07 -7.07 0.17
C LEU A 67 17.68 -5.87 -0.69
N VAL A 68 17.50 -4.73 -0.03
CA VAL A 68 17.27 -3.46 -0.72
C VAL A 68 18.62 -3.00 -1.26
N ARG A 69 18.62 -2.70 -2.56
CA ARG A 69 19.77 -2.14 -3.27
C ARG A 69 19.53 -0.64 -3.39
N GLU A 70 20.32 0.15 -2.68
CA GLU A 70 20.25 1.60 -2.74
C GLU A 70 21.46 2.12 -3.53
N PHE A 71 21.18 2.92 -4.56
CA PHE A 71 22.18 3.70 -5.26
C PHE A 71 21.98 5.16 -4.89
N ARG A 72 22.98 5.74 -4.23
CA ARG A 72 22.95 7.15 -3.86
C ARG A 72 23.94 7.91 -4.72
N VAL A 73 23.42 8.87 -5.47
CA VAL A 73 24.20 9.87 -6.21
C VAL A 73 23.94 11.21 -5.54
N GLN A 74 24.99 11.85 -5.02
CA GLN A 74 24.90 13.14 -4.34
C GLN A 74 25.37 14.25 -5.27
N LYS A 75 24.74 15.43 -5.17
CA LYS A 75 25.09 16.58 -6.00
C LYS A 75 26.47 17.12 -5.65
N GLU A 76 26.89 16.98 -4.39
CA GLU A 76 28.20 17.40 -3.90
C GLU A 76 29.35 16.56 -4.51
N TYR A 77 29.10 15.28 -4.82
CA TYR A 77 30.09 14.36 -5.38
C TYR A 77 29.51 13.56 -6.55
N GLN A 78 29.28 14.25 -7.67
CA GLN A 78 28.61 13.68 -8.85
C GLN A 78 29.35 12.49 -9.49
N HIS A 79 30.66 12.37 -9.23
CA HIS A 79 31.50 11.27 -9.71
C HIS A 79 31.52 10.06 -8.77
N LEU A 80 30.91 10.17 -7.59
CA LEU A 80 30.84 9.08 -6.62
C LEU A 80 29.43 8.50 -6.59
N MET A 81 29.32 7.23 -6.96
CA MET A 81 28.11 6.43 -6.76
C MET A 81 28.31 5.54 -5.53
N VAL A 82 27.54 5.78 -4.48
CA VAL A 82 27.58 4.95 -3.28
C VAL A 82 26.55 3.84 -3.42
N TYR A 83 27.02 2.59 -3.38
CA TYR A 83 26.17 1.41 -3.36
C TYR A 83 26.01 0.90 -1.93
N ARG A 84 24.76 0.71 -1.50
CA ARG A 84 24.43 0.09 -0.21
C ARG A 84 23.54 -1.13 -0.42
N ASN A 85 23.92 -2.21 0.25
CA ASN A 85 23.10 -3.39 0.45
C ASN A 85 22.73 -3.48 1.92
N PHE A 86 21.46 -3.32 2.24
CA PHE A 86 20.98 -3.48 3.61
C PHE A 86 19.66 -4.24 3.66
N ASN A 87 19.43 -4.87 4.82
CA ASN A 87 18.18 -5.54 5.12
C ASN A 87 17.29 -4.56 5.88
N ASN A 88 16.09 -4.29 5.36
CA ASN A 88 15.15 -3.35 5.96
C ASN A 88 14.24 -4.02 7.01
N SER A 89 14.65 -5.19 7.54
CA SER A 89 13.92 -5.83 8.64
C SER A 89 13.99 -4.94 9.88
N PRO A 90 12.86 -4.68 10.56
CA PRO A 90 12.87 -4.10 11.89
C PRO A 90 13.55 -5.02 12.91
#